data_AF-A0A8S4F3E6-F1
#
_entry.id   AF-A0A8S4F3E6-F1
#
_cell.length_a   1.000
_cell.length_b   1.000
_cell.length_c   1.000
_cell.angle_alpha   90.00
_cell.angle_beta   90.00
_cell.angle_gamma   90.00
#
_symmetry.space_group_name_H-M   'P 1'
#
loop_
_entity.id
_entity.type
_entity.pdbx_description
1 polymer ?
#
loop_
_entity_poly.entity_id
_entity_poly.type
_entity_poly.pdbx_seq_one_letter_code
_entity_poly.pdbx_strand_id
1 'polypeptide(L)'
;MVVDRKRGKNIRKLRPLHLDMKKPNKTDLVYLEDSPDYCEPNDELGILGTRGRTCNRTSIGLDGCRLLCCGRGYQTRIRDHEEKCRCHFVWCCKVHCDVCRSKRDHHVCN
;
A
#
# COMPACT_ATOMS: atom_id res chain seq x y z
N MET A 1 12.32 18.56 0.47
CA MET A 1 12.94 19.75 -0.21
C MET A 1 12.45 21.02 0.47
N VAL A 2 13.22 22.12 0.44
CA VAL A 2 12.80 23.41 1.01
C VAL A 2 12.64 24.44 -0.09
N VAL A 3 11.60 25.27 0.02
CA VAL A 3 11.35 26.37 -0.92
C VAL A 3 12.03 27.64 -0.41
N ASP A 4 13.01 28.13 -1.16
CA ASP A 4 13.67 29.41 -0.88
C ASP A 4 13.05 30.53 -1.73
N ARG A 5 12.75 31.67 -1.09
CA ARG A 5 12.23 32.88 -1.76
C ARG A 5 13.32 33.96 -1.78
N LYS A 6 13.80 34.33 -2.97
CA LYS A 6 14.70 35.49 -3.12
C LYS A 6 13.90 36.80 -2.99
N ARG A 7 14.29 37.69 -2.05
CA ARG A 7 13.76 39.07 -1.97
C ARG A 7 14.05 39.82 -3.29
N GLY A 8 13.03 40.45 -3.86
CA GLY A 8 13.13 41.29 -5.07
C GLY A 8 12.77 40.61 -6.40
N LYS A 9 12.61 39.27 -6.45
CA LYS A 9 12.07 38.53 -7.61
C LYS A 9 11.19 37.38 -7.12
N ASN A 10 10.00 37.20 -7.70
CA ASN A 10 9.07 36.10 -7.39
C ASN A 10 9.57 34.73 -7.90
N ILE A 11 10.81 34.36 -7.61
CA ILE A 11 11.43 33.10 -8.02
C ILE A 11 11.50 32.20 -6.79
N ARG A 12 10.68 31.14 -6.80
CA ARG A 12 10.73 30.05 -5.82
C ARG A 12 11.75 29.03 -6.31
N LYS A 13 12.82 28.80 -5.53
CA LYS A 13 13.82 27.76 -5.85
C LYS A 13 13.73 26.62 -4.85
N LEU A 14 13.68 25.40 -5.37
CA LEU A 14 13.78 24.19 -4.57
C LEU A 14 15.23 23.95 -4.19
N ARG A 15 15.48 23.74 -2.89
CA ARG A 15 16.79 23.33 -2.37
C ARG A 15 16.66 21.99 -1.63
N PRO A 16 17.71 21.16 -1.64
CA PRO A 16 17.77 19.98 -0.79
C PRO A 16 17.61 20.37 0.68
N LEU A 17 17.01 19.48 1.48
CA LEU A 17 16.84 19.69 2.92
C LEU A 17 18.20 19.59 3.64
N HIS A 18 19.02 18.62 3.25
CA HIS A 18 20.39 18.43 3.75
C HIS A 18 21.44 18.65 2.64
N LEU A 19 22.63 19.12 3.00
CA LEU A 19 23.69 19.46 2.04
C LEU A 19 24.29 18.24 1.31
N ASP A 20 24.22 17.06 1.91
CA ASP A 20 24.68 15.78 1.35
C ASP A 20 23.69 15.15 0.36
N MET A 21 22.46 15.67 0.29
CA MET A 21 21.48 15.19 -0.68
C MET A 21 21.79 15.68 -2.10
N LYS A 22 21.78 14.73 -3.05
CA LYS A 22 21.90 15.02 -4.47
C LYS A 22 20.78 15.94 -4.94
N LYS A 23 21.11 16.92 -5.80
CA LYS A 23 20.10 17.75 -6.45
C LYS A 23 19.21 16.89 -7.36
N PRO A 24 17.87 17.01 -7.24
CA PRO A 24 16.94 16.25 -8.07
C PRO A 24 17.01 16.70 -9.55
N ASN A 25 16.79 15.76 -10.45
CA ASN A 25 16.64 16.01 -11.89
C ASN A 25 15.16 16.27 -12.26
N LYS A 26 14.85 16.36 -13.56
CA LYS A 26 13.47 16.60 -14.05
C LYS A 26 12.53 15.38 -13.96
N THR A 27 13.06 14.18 -13.83
CA THR A 27 12.31 12.90 -13.70
C THR A 27 12.13 12.48 -12.24
N ASP A 28 12.84 13.11 -11.30
CA ASP A 28 12.77 12.76 -9.89
C ASP A 28 11.51 13.34 -9.24
N LEU A 29 10.82 12.53 -8.42
CA LEU A 29 9.72 12.99 -7.59
C LEU A 29 10.27 13.69 -6.35
N VAL A 30 9.75 14.88 -6.06
CA VAL A 30 10.15 15.68 -4.89
C VAL A 30 8.94 16.00 -4.03
N TYR A 31 9.15 16.01 -2.71
CA TYR A 31 8.14 16.38 -1.73
C TYR A 31 8.66 17.51 -0.83
N LEU A 32 7.73 18.26 -0.25
CA LEU A 32 8.01 19.40 0.63
C LEU A 32 7.80 19.05 2.11
N GLU A 33 6.84 18.18 2.39
CA GLU A 33 6.42 17.80 3.73
C GLU A 33 6.51 16.29 3.89
N ASP A 34 6.91 15.85 5.08
CA ASP A 34 7.00 14.43 5.38
C ASP A 34 5.62 13.76 5.36
N SER A 35 5.60 12.47 5.06
CA SER A 35 4.35 11.72 5.08
C SER A 35 3.82 11.57 6.52
N PRO A 36 2.50 11.73 6.73
CA PRO A 36 1.89 11.50 8.03
C PRO A 36 1.91 10.01 8.40
N ASP A 37 1.52 9.70 9.64
CA ASP A 37 1.18 8.33 10.04
C ASP A 37 -0.15 7.91 9.41
N TYR A 38 -0.15 6.75 8.74
CA TYR A 38 -1.33 6.18 8.08
C TYR A 38 -1.99 5.06 8.90
N CYS A 39 -1.48 4.76 10.09
CA CYS A 39 -1.95 3.66 10.91
C CYS A 39 -3.35 3.88 11.48
N GLU A 40 -3.63 5.07 12.01
CA GLU A 40 -4.90 5.46 12.60
C GLU A 40 -5.67 6.40 11.66
N PRO A 41 -7.01 6.43 11.74
CA PRO A 41 -7.81 7.35 10.95
C PRO A 41 -7.55 8.80 11.34
N ASN A 42 -7.46 9.66 10.32
CA ASN A 42 -7.40 11.11 10.45
C ASN A 42 -8.23 11.74 9.32
N ASP A 43 -9.43 12.21 9.66
CA ASP A 43 -10.38 12.78 8.70
C ASP A 43 -9.91 14.09 8.07
N GLU A 44 -9.14 14.90 8.81
CA GLU A 44 -8.60 16.18 8.29
C GLU A 44 -7.64 15.95 7.12
N LEU A 45 -6.87 14.86 7.18
CA LEU A 45 -5.93 14.45 6.13
C LEU A 45 -6.51 13.41 5.17
N GLY A 46 -7.77 12.98 5.36
CA GLY A 46 -8.42 11.95 4.55
C GLY A 46 -7.81 10.55 4.72
N ILE A 47 -7.19 10.28 5.86
CA ILE A 47 -6.55 9.00 6.18
C ILE A 47 -7.57 8.09 6.86
N LEU A 48 -7.82 6.91 6.30
CA LEU A 48 -8.79 5.95 6.86
C LEU A 48 -8.22 5.03 7.95
N GLY A 49 -6.89 5.00 8.11
CA GLY A 49 -6.20 4.04 8.97
C GLY A 49 -6.03 2.65 8.32
N THR A 50 -5.41 1.72 9.04
CA THR A 50 -5.13 0.36 8.55
C THR A 50 -6.00 -0.74 9.18
N ARG A 51 -6.92 -0.37 10.08
CA ARG A 51 -7.85 -1.33 10.71
C ARG A 51 -8.74 -2.00 9.67
N GLY A 52 -9.04 -3.28 9.85
CA GLY A 52 -9.88 -4.03 8.91
C GLY A 52 -9.22 -4.38 7.57
N ARG A 53 -7.96 -3.98 7.33
CA ARG A 53 -7.22 -4.38 6.13
C ARG A 53 -6.78 -5.83 6.21
N THR A 54 -6.82 -6.53 5.08
CA THR A 54 -6.26 -7.87 4.96
C THR A 54 -4.73 -7.79 4.92
N CYS A 55 -4.07 -8.64 5.69
CA CYS A 55 -2.61 -8.68 5.80
C CYS A 55 -2.07 -10.07 5.50
N ASN A 56 -0.79 -10.13 5.14
CA ASN A 56 -0.10 -11.39 4.92
C ASN A 56 0.68 -11.79 6.17
N ARG A 57 0.34 -12.92 6.80
CA ARG A 57 1.01 -13.36 8.03
C ARG A 57 2.46 -13.79 7.81
N THR A 58 2.79 -14.32 6.63
CA THR A 58 4.13 -14.86 6.34
C THR A 58 5.08 -13.79 5.82
N SER A 59 4.57 -12.64 5.38
CA SER A 59 5.42 -11.53 4.90
C SER A 59 6.03 -10.73 6.06
N ILE A 60 7.28 -10.36 5.86
CA ILE A 60 8.04 -9.48 6.76
C ILE A 60 7.96 -8.01 6.29
N GLY A 61 7.51 -7.78 5.05
CA GLY A 61 7.43 -6.47 4.40
C GLY A 61 6.19 -5.67 4.78
N LEU A 62 5.90 -4.63 4.00
CA LEU A 62 4.80 -3.69 4.25
C LEU A 62 3.40 -4.34 4.12
N ASP A 63 3.28 -5.44 3.38
CA ASP A 63 2.08 -6.28 3.32
C ASP A 63 1.96 -7.23 4.53
N GLY A 64 3.03 -7.37 5.30
CA GLY A 64 3.12 -8.19 6.49
C GLY A 64 2.22 -7.69 7.61
N CYS A 65 1.52 -8.59 8.29
CA CYS A 65 0.62 -8.22 9.40
C CYS A 65 1.32 -7.43 10.52
N ARG A 66 2.63 -7.62 10.73
CA ARG A 66 3.39 -6.85 11.73
C ARG A 66 3.45 -5.36 11.40
N LEU A 67 3.76 -5.03 10.15
CA LEU A 67 3.91 -3.64 9.70
C LEU A 67 2.55 -3.04 9.31
N LEU A 68 1.74 -3.77 8.53
CA LEU A 68 0.44 -3.26 8.05
C LEU A 68 -0.53 -2.97 9.19
N CYS A 69 -0.54 -3.81 10.24
CA CYS A 69 -1.39 -3.60 11.41
C CYS A 69 -0.72 -2.75 12.49
N CYS A 70 0.45 -2.16 12.21
CA CYS A 70 1.14 -1.23 13.10
C CYS A 70 1.36 -1.75 14.52
N GLY A 71 1.61 -3.07 14.66
CA GLY A 71 1.78 -3.71 15.96
C GLY A 71 0.50 -4.01 16.76
N ARG A 72 -0.70 -3.63 16.29
CA ARG A 72 -1.99 -3.88 16.96
C ARG A 72 -2.43 -5.36 16.94
N GLY A 73 -1.74 -6.19 16.17
CA GLY A 73 -2.13 -7.58 15.91
C GLY A 73 -3.22 -7.71 14.85
N TYR A 74 -3.71 -8.94 14.64
CA TYR A 74 -4.69 -9.27 13.62
C TYR A 74 -5.58 -10.45 14.05
N GLN A 75 -6.79 -10.48 13.52
CA GLN A 75 -7.71 -11.62 13.62
C GLN A 75 -7.49 -12.57 12.45
N THR A 76 -7.54 -13.87 12.71
CA THR A 76 -7.55 -14.90 11.65
C THR A 76 -8.97 -15.45 11.52
N ARG A 77 -9.51 -15.43 10.31
CA ARG A 77 -10.84 -15.96 9.99
C ARG A 77 -10.70 -16.98 8.87
N ILE A 78 -11.28 -18.16 9.03
CA ILE A 78 -11.34 -19.14 7.95
C ILE A 78 -12.47 -18.73 7.02
N ARG A 79 -12.17 -18.55 5.72
CA ARG A 79 -13.17 -18.29 4.69
C ARG A 79 -13.16 -19.40 3.64
N ASP A 80 -14.35 -19.77 3.19
CA ASP A 80 -14.52 -20.60 2.01
C ASP A 80 -14.26 -19.73 0.77
N HIS A 81 -13.36 -20.19 -0.08
CA HIS A 81 -13.01 -19.62 -1.36
C HIS A 81 -13.47 -20.56 -2.47
N GLU A 82 -14.30 -20.03 -3.36
CA GLU A 82 -14.68 -20.70 -4.60
C GLU A 82 -13.80 -20.19 -5.74
N GLU A 83 -13.11 -21.09 -6.43
CA GLU A 83 -12.30 -20.75 -7.60
C GLU A 83 -12.59 -21.72 -8.75
N LYS A 84 -12.46 -21.22 -9.98
CA LYS A 84 -12.52 -22.08 -11.16
C LYS A 84 -11.23 -22.88 -11.25
N CYS A 85 -11.36 -24.20 -11.29
CA CYS A 85 -10.25 -25.13 -11.30
C CYS A 85 -10.42 -26.16 -12.42
N ARG A 86 -9.36 -26.92 -12.71
CA ARG A 86 -9.36 -28.01 -13.70
C ARG A 86 -9.94 -27.58 -15.06
N CYS A 87 -9.58 -26.36 -15.46
CA CYS A 87 -10.04 -25.78 -16.71
C CYS A 87 -9.40 -26.49 -17.91
N HIS A 88 -10.21 -26.87 -18.89
CA HIS A 88 -9.73 -27.38 -20.17
C HIS A 88 -10.39 -26.64 -21.34
N PHE A 89 -9.63 -26.51 -22.42
CA PHE A 89 -10.11 -25.91 -23.65
C PHE A 89 -10.85 -26.97 -24.48
N VAL A 90 -12.09 -26.69 -24.82
CA VAL A 90 -12.90 -27.50 -25.74
C VAL A 90 -12.77 -26.86 -27.12
N TRP A 91 -12.16 -27.61 -28.05
CA TRP A 91 -11.90 -27.14 -29.42
C TRP A 91 -13.21 -26.69 -30.08
N CYS A 92 -13.18 -25.47 -30.65
CA CYS A 92 -14.33 -24.69 -31.15
C CYS A 92 -15.38 -24.30 -30.07
N CYS A 93 -15.32 -23.21 -29.31
CA CYS A 93 -14.26 -22.28 -28.87
C CYS A 93 -14.56 -21.92 -27.39
N LYS A 94 -14.60 -22.92 -26.49
CA LYS A 94 -15.08 -22.72 -25.11
C LYS A 94 -14.09 -23.27 -24.08
N VAL A 95 -13.93 -22.57 -22.97
CA VAL A 95 -13.22 -23.09 -21.79
C VAL A 95 -14.25 -23.68 -20.84
N HIS A 96 -14.07 -24.93 -20.44
CA HIS A 96 -14.87 -25.57 -19.40
C HIS A 96 -14.03 -25.71 -18.13
N CYS A 97 -14.58 -25.33 -16.98
CA CYS A 97 -13.94 -25.39 -15.67
C CYS A 97 -14.92 -25.92 -14.63
N ASP A 98 -14.39 -26.59 -13.62
CA ASP A 98 -15.14 -26.94 -12.41
C ASP A 98 -15.10 -25.78 -11.41
N VAL A 99 -16.05 -25.75 -10.47
CA VAL A 99 -15.99 -24.88 -9.29
C VAL A 99 -15.40 -25.68 -8.14
N CYS A 100 -14.17 -25.34 -7.74
CA CYS A 100 -13.53 -25.90 -6.56
C CYS A 100 -13.79 -25.02 -5.34
N ARG A 101 -14.07 -25.65 -4.21
CA ARG A 101 -14.15 -24.99 -2.89
C ARG A 101 -12.91 -25.30 -2.08
N SER A 102 -12.29 -24.28 -1.51
CA SER A 102 -11.15 -24.43 -0.60
C SER A 102 -11.34 -23.53 0.62
N LYS A 103 -10.86 -23.97 1.79
CA LYS A 103 -10.82 -23.13 2.99
C LYS A 103 -9.45 -22.46 3.06
N ARG A 104 -9.42 -21.14 3.19
CA ARG A 104 -8.19 -20.38 3.39
C ARG A 104 -8.30 -19.48 4.61
N ASP A 105 -7.17 -19.32 5.29
CA ASP A 105 -7.05 -18.41 6.41
C ASP A 105 -6.96 -16.98 5.88
N HIS A 106 -7.79 -16.11 6.44
CA HIS A 106 -7.86 -14.70 6.11
C HIS A 106 -7.46 -13.88 7.33
N HIS A 107 -6.32 -13.19 7.26
CA HIS A 107 -5.80 -12.38 8.36
C HIS A 107 -6.19 -10.91 8.17
N VAL A 108 -6.79 -10.31 9.20
CA VAL A 108 -7.35 -8.95 9.15
C VAL A 108 -6.88 -8.14 10.34
N CYS A 109 -6.35 -6.94 10.11
CA CYS A 109 -5.85 -6.06 11.16
C CYS A 109 -6.94 -5.64 12.14
N ASN A 110 -6.58 -5.60 13.43
CA ASN A 110 -7.42 -5.06 14.51
C ASN A 110 -7.57 -3.54 14.43
#